data_AF-A0A833QZV6-F1
#
_entry.id   AF-A0A833QZV6-F1
#
_cell.length_a   1.000
_cell.length_b   1.000
_cell.length_c   1.000
_cell.angle_alpha   90.00
_cell.angle_beta   90.00
_cell.angle_gamma   90.00
#
_symmetry.space_group_name_H-M   'P 1'
#
loop_
_entity.id
_entity.type
_entity.pdbx_description
1 polymer ?
#
loop_
_entity_poly.entity_id
_entity_poly.type
_entity_poly.pdbx_seq_one_letter_code
_entity_poly.pdbx_strand_id
1 'polypeptide(L)'
;MINNAILKLRVIWTISALIAASSRHYLLEKIVSGHETLEQLELSDKDGQGVLTMDKRQLEEFRVSPASASCGALRTVVPALSVKLWYAPMLDLPGDMMLEGATLVAIRPSGSEDLSGDWVLDAFDEPYKSAVRMLVARRNYRIEMNSF
;
A
#
# COMPACT_ATOMS: atom_id res chain seq x y z
N MET A 1 7.01 -20.88 -12.67
CA MET A 1 5.72 -21.23 -12.05
C MET A 1 5.65 -20.63 -10.63
N ILE A 2 4.94 -19.51 -10.45
CA ILE A 2 4.75 -18.89 -9.13
C ILE A 2 3.59 -19.61 -8.44
N ASN A 3 3.87 -20.27 -7.31
CA ASN A 3 2.84 -20.94 -6.51
C ASN A 3 2.06 -19.92 -5.67
N ASN A 4 0.76 -20.18 -5.42
CA ASN A 4 -0.13 -19.31 -4.62
C ASN A 4 0.46 -18.90 -3.25
N ALA A 5 1.33 -19.72 -2.66
CA ALA A 5 2.04 -19.39 -1.42
C ALA A 5 3.00 -18.20 -1.57
N ILE A 6 3.71 -18.10 -2.70
CA ILE A 6 4.67 -17.02 -2.98
C ILE A 6 3.94 -15.69 -3.20
N LEU A 7 2.79 -15.71 -3.89
CA LEU A 7 1.95 -14.51 -4.05
C LEU A 7 1.42 -14.01 -2.72
N LYS A 8 0.88 -14.90 -1.88
CA LYS A 8 0.45 -14.55 -0.53
C LYS A 8 1.59 -13.93 0.27
N LEU A 9 2.79 -14.50 0.18
CA LEU A 9 3.96 -13.98 0.88
C LEU A 9 4.34 -12.57 0.40
N ARG A 10 4.34 -12.33 -0.92
CA ARG A 10 4.62 -10.99 -1.49
C ARG A 10 3.60 -9.96 -1.02
N VAL A 11 2.32 -10.31 -0.99
CA VAL A 11 1.27 -9.40 -0.50
C VAL A 11 1.44 -9.10 0.98
N ILE A 12 1.72 -10.12 1.80
CA ILE A 12 1.99 -9.93 3.22
C ILE A 12 3.19 -9.01 3.40
N TRP A 13 4.29 -9.21 2.65
CA TRP A 13 5.47 -8.36 2.75
C TRP A 13 5.20 -6.92 2.33
N THR A 14 4.49 -6.70 1.23
CA THR A 14 4.11 -5.35 0.79
C THR A 14 3.26 -4.64 1.84
N ILE A 15 2.28 -5.35 2.42
CA ILE A 15 1.40 -4.79 3.45
C ILE A 15 2.18 -4.50 4.73
N SER A 16 3.01 -5.44 5.19
CA SER A 16 3.87 -5.28 6.36
C SER A 16 4.84 -4.10 6.19
N ALA A 17 5.45 -3.97 5.02
CA ALA A 17 6.34 -2.86 4.69
C ALA A 17 5.59 -1.51 4.72
N LEU A 18 4.37 -1.45 4.18
CA LEU A 18 3.54 -0.25 4.19
C LEU A 18 3.15 0.16 5.61
N ILE A 19 2.74 -0.80 6.45
CA ILE A 19 2.44 -0.54 7.87
C ILE A 19 3.70 -0.01 8.58
N ALA A 20 4.84 -0.70 8.45
CA ALA A 20 6.09 -0.31 9.08
C ALA A 20 6.55 1.09 8.66
N ALA A 21 6.43 1.42 7.37
CA ALA A 21 6.69 2.77 6.85
C ALA A 21 5.75 3.82 7.44
N SER A 22 4.45 3.51 7.53
CA SER A 22 3.43 4.41 8.06
C SER A 22 3.64 4.68 9.56
N SER A 23 3.99 3.65 10.34
CA SER A 23 4.33 3.80 11.76
C SER A 23 5.57 4.66 11.97
N ARG A 24 6.64 4.49 11.17
CA ARG A 24 7.83 5.36 11.24
C ARG A 24 7.48 6.81 10.94
N HIS A 25 6.65 7.05 9.93
CA HIS A 25 6.20 8.40 9.60
C HIS A 25 5.34 9.02 10.72
N TYR A 26 4.44 8.26 11.32
CA TYR A 26 3.62 8.73 12.44
C TYR A 26 4.46 9.06 13.69
N LEU A 27 5.42 8.19 14.04
CA LEU A 27 6.29 8.40 15.19
C LEU A 27 7.25 9.57 14.99
N LEU A 28 7.71 9.79 13.76
CA LEU A 28 8.61 10.88 13.39
C LEU A 28 8.09 12.24 13.86
N GLU A 29 6.84 12.57 13.53
CA GLU A 29 6.24 13.85 13.91
C GLU A 29 6.21 14.04 15.44
N LYS A 30 5.84 12.99 16.17
CA LYS A 30 5.81 13.01 17.64
C LYS A 30 7.19 13.21 18.24
N ILE A 31 8.20 12.49 17.75
CA ILE A 31 9.57 12.57 18.25
C ILE A 31 10.16 13.95 17.99
N VAL A 32 10.03 14.48 16.76
CA VAL A 32 10.58 15.78 16.37
C VAL A 32 9.88 16.93 17.11
N SER A 33 8.56 16.86 17.30
CA SER A 33 7.81 17.85 18.08
C SER A 33 8.16 17.84 19.58
N GLY A 34 8.55 16.68 20.12
CA GLY A 34 8.85 16.52 21.55
C GLY A 34 10.30 16.87 21.91
N HIS A 35 11.19 16.98 20.93
CA HIS A 35 12.63 17.18 21.15
C HIS A 35 13.19 18.26 20.24
N GLU A 36 13.10 19.53 20.68
CA GLU A 36 13.57 20.69 19.92
C GLU A 36 15.10 20.76 19.77
N THR A 37 15.85 20.08 20.63
CA THR A 37 17.32 20.03 20.57
C THR A 37 17.87 18.89 19.71
N LEU A 38 17.00 18.07 19.12
CA LEU A 38 17.40 16.93 18.30
C LEU A 38 18.17 17.40 17.05
N GLU A 39 19.39 16.89 16.85
CA GLU A 39 20.26 17.22 15.70
C GLU A 39 20.39 16.07 14.68
N GLN A 40 20.09 14.83 15.07
CA GLN A 40 20.11 13.68 14.17
C GLN A 40 19.05 12.67 14.63
N LEU A 41 18.42 12.00 13.67
CA LEU A 41 17.42 10.95 13.94
C LEU A 41 17.63 9.75 13.04
N GLU A 42 17.56 8.57 13.64
CA GLU A 42 17.50 7.30 12.93
C GLU A 42 16.35 6.46 13.50
N LEU A 43 15.42 6.07 12.64
CA LEU A 43 14.22 5.29 12.96
C LEU A 43 14.21 4.02 12.11
N SER A 44 14.48 2.89 12.75
CA SER A 44 14.42 1.57 12.13
C SER A 44 13.29 0.74 12.74
N ASP A 45 12.73 -0.17 11.95
CA ASP A 45 11.88 -1.23 12.50
C ASP A 45 12.72 -2.33 13.17
N LYS A 46 12.05 -3.22 13.92
CA LYS A 46 12.70 -4.33 14.64
C LYS A 46 13.47 -5.28 13.71
N ASP A 47 13.00 -5.43 12.49
CA ASP A 47 13.50 -6.43 11.54
C ASP A 47 14.51 -5.82 10.55
N GLY A 48 14.84 -4.53 10.70
CA GLY A 48 15.75 -3.78 9.82
C GLY A 48 15.25 -3.60 8.39
N GLN A 49 13.95 -3.77 8.12
CA GLN A 49 13.40 -3.76 6.76
C GLN A 49 13.24 -2.35 6.19
N GLY A 50 13.28 -1.33 7.02
CA GLY A 50 13.34 0.06 6.60
C GLY A 50 13.95 0.97 7.66
N VAL A 51 14.83 1.87 7.22
CA VAL A 51 15.47 2.89 8.04
C VAL A 51 15.09 4.27 7.50
N LEU A 52 14.65 5.16 8.39
CA LEU A 52 14.48 6.58 8.11
C LEU A 52 15.59 7.33 8.86
N THR A 53 16.43 8.04 8.12
CA THR A 53 17.46 8.92 8.69
C THR A 53 17.12 10.38 8.39
N MET A 54 17.40 11.25 9.34
CA MET A 54 17.34 12.71 9.16
C MET A 54 18.53 13.38 9.82
N ASP A 55 19.17 14.29 9.09
CA ASP A 55 20.18 15.20 9.62
C ASP A 55 19.56 16.47 10.21
N LYS A 56 20.39 17.32 10.82
CA LYS A 56 19.97 18.55 11.48
C LYS A 56 19.18 19.48 10.56
N ARG A 57 19.63 19.63 9.31
CA ARG A 57 18.98 20.51 8.34
C ARG A 57 17.60 19.97 7.96
N GLN A 58 17.50 18.66 7.74
CA GLN A 58 16.22 18.00 7.45
C GLN A 58 15.24 18.08 8.62
N LEU A 59 15.74 17.99 9.86
CA LEU A 59 14.93 18.17 11.07
C LEU A 59 14.42 19.62 11.22
N GLU A 60 15.27 20.61 10.95
CA GLU A 60 14.89 22.02 10.95
C GLU A 60 13.85 22.32 9.86
N GLU A 61 14.07 21.83 8.63
CA GLU A 61 13.11 21.94 7.52
C GLU A 61 11.75 21.29 7.88
N PHE A 62 11.78 20.09 8.49
CA PHE A 62 10.57 19.40 8.94
C PHE A 62 9.84 20.11 10.08
N ARG A 63 10.52 20.90 10.91
CA ARG A 63 9.87 21.71 11.97
C ARG A 63 9.15 22.93 11.41
N VAL A 64 9.72 23.58 10.40
CA VAL A 64 9.13 24.79 9.77
C VAL A 64 7.94 24.42 8.89
N SER A 65 8.02 23.28 8.20
CA SER A 65 6.94 22.73 7.40
C SER A 65 6.81 21.23 7.68
N PRO A 66 6.17 20.84 8.79
CA PRO A 66 5.89 19.43 9.02
C PRO A 66 5.07 18.92 7.84
N ALA A 67 5.27 17.65 7.45
CA ALA A 67 4.50 17.04 6.36
C ALA A 67 2.97 17.15 6.59
N SER A 68 2.53 17.36 7.83
CA SER A 68 1.15 17.64 8.24
C SER A 68 0.65 19.06 7.91
N ALA A 69 1.52 20.07 7.74
CA ALA A 69 1.11 21.46 7.52
C ALA A 69 0.60 21.73 6.10
N SER A 70 0.93 20.88 5.11
CA SER A 70 0.38 20.98 3.76
C SER A 70 -1.00 20.34 3.59
N CYS A 71 -1.59 19.79 4.65
CA CYS A 71 -2.94 19.20 4.60
C CYS A 71 -3.68 19.46 5.92
N GLY A 72 -4.34 20.60 6.02
CA GLY A 72 -5.27 20.87 7.12
C GLY A 72 -6.32 19.76 7.20
N ALA A 73 -6.46 19.21 8.42
CA ALA A 73 -7.42 18.18 8.82
C ALA A 73 -7.23 16.78 8.19
N LEU A 74 -6.41 15.95 8.86
CA LEU A 74 -6.81 14.67 9.45
C LEU A 74 -5.52 13.92 9.84
N ARG A 75 -5.49 13.33 11.04
CA ARG A 75 -4.59 12.21 11.34
C ARG A 75 -4.54 11.30 10.13
N THR A 76 -3.37 10.79 9.75
CA THR A 76 -3.29 9.60 8.89
C THR A 76 -3.77 8.41 9.72
N VAL A 77 -5.07 8.39 10.04
CA VAL A 77 -5.78 7.17 10.43
C VAL A 77 -5.64 6.29 9.21
N VAL A 78 -4.92 5.18 9.33
CA VAL A 78 -4.95 4.18 8.27
C VAL A 78 -6.38 3.67 8.31
N PRO A 79 -7.24 4.02 7.32
CA PRO A 79 -8.61 3.55 7.36
C PRO A 79 -8.54 2.03 7.35
N ALA A 80 -9.51 1.38 7.97
CA ALA A 80 -9.60 -0.06 7.82
C ALA A 80 -9.65 -0.35 6.30
N LEU A 81 -8.86 -1.31 5.82
CA LEU A 81 -8.68 -1.59 4.39
C LEU A 81 -9.23 -2.98 4.05
N SER A 82 -9.87 -3.09 2.90
CA SER A 82 -10.16 -4.36 2.25
C SER A 82 -9.25 -4.49 1.04
N VAL A 83 -8.42 -5.53 1.06
CA VAL A 83 -7.54 -5.90 -0.04
C VAL A 83 -8.08 -7.17 -0.69
N LYS A 84 -8.28 -7.14 -2.00
CA LYS A 84 -8.62 -8.30 -2.83
C LYS A 84 -7.50 -8.57 -3.82
N LEU A 85 -7.11 -9.83 -3.96
CA LEU A 85 -6.11 -10.27 -4.91
C LEU A 85 -6.67 -11.37 -5.82
N TRP A 86 -6.45 -11.22 -7.12
CA TRP A 86 -6.69 -12.25 -8.13
C TRP A 86 -5.38 -12.64 -8.78
N TYR A 87 -5.25 -13.92 -9.11
CA TYR A 87 -4.06 -14.46 -9.74
C TYR A 87 -4.42 -15.48 -10.81
N ALA A 88 -3.73 -15.40 -11.95
CA ALA A 88 -3.74 -16.41 -12.99
C ALA A 88 -2.29 -16.71 -13.43
N PRO A 89 -1.84 -17.98 -13.41
CA PRO A 89 -0.48 -18.33 -13.81
C PRO A 89 -0.22 -18.08 -15.30
N MET A 90 -1.24 -18.25 -16.14
CA MET A 90 -1.29 -17.81 -17.53
C MET A 90 -2.69 -17.26 -17.81
N LEU A 91 -2.76 -16.18 -18.58
CA LEU A 91 -3.99 -15.52 -18.97
C LEU A 91 -3.91 -15.12 -20.44
N ASP A 92 -4.65 -15.81 -21.28
CA ASP A 92 -4.76 -15.50 -22.71
C ASP A 92 -5.68 -14.30 -22.91
N LEU A 93 -5.21 -13.30 -23.64
CA LEU A 93 -5.95 -12.10 -23.99
C LEU A 93 -6.37 -12.13 -25.45
N PRO A 94 -7.44 -11.41 -25.82
CA PRO A 94 -7.79 -11.20 -27.21
C PRO A 94 -6.61 -10.59 -27.99
N GLY A 95 -6.34 -11.12 -29.19
CA GLY A 95 -5.26 -10.61 -30.06
C GLY A 95 -3.92 -11.33 -29.93
N ASP A 96 -3.93 -12.64 -29.66
CA ASP A 96 -2.74 -13.51 -29.53
C ASP A 96 -1.73 -13.05 -28.46
N MET A 97 -2.18 -12.29 -27.46
CA MET A 97 -1.36 -11.88 -26.33
C MET A 97 -1.59 -12.82 -25.14
N MET A 98 -0.52 -13.22 -24.45
CA MET A 98 -0.58 -14.04 -23.24
C MET A 98 0.15 -13.34 -22.09
N LEU A 99 -0.50 -13.24 -20.94
CA LEU A 99 0.13 -12.75 -19.70
C LEU A 99 0.53 -13.94 -18.82
N GLU A 100 1.83 -14.09 -18.56
CA GLU A 100 2.33 -15.03 -17.56
C GLU A 100 2.34 -14.36 -16.16
N GLY A 101 1.78 -15.05 -15.17
CA GLY A 101 1.76 -14.58 -13.78
C GLY A 101 0.85 -13.38 -13.52
N ALA A 102 -0.20 -13.21 -14.33
CA ALA A 102 -1.15 -12.10 -14.22
C ALA A 102 -1.71 -11.98 -12.79
N THR A 103 -1.46 -10.82 -12.16
CA THR A 103 -1.84 -10.54 -10.78
C THR A 103 -2.57 -9.21 -10.73
N LEU A 104 -3.76 -9.21 -10.12
CA LEU A 104 -4.55 -8.00 -9.89
C LEU A 104 -4.74 -7.82 -8.38
N VAL A 105 -4.47 -6.61 -7.89
CA VAL A 105 -4.68 -6.24 -6.49
C VAL A 105 -5.58 -5.02 -6.45
N ALA A 106 -6.69 -5.13 -5.74
CA ALA A 106 -7.61 -4.04 -5.48
C ALA A 106 -7.59 -3.71 -3.98
N ILE A 107 -7.30 -2.45 -3.65
CA ILE A 107 -7.23 -1.94 -2.29
C ILE A 107 -8.31 -0.88 -2.14
N ARG A 108 -9.15 -0.99 -1.12
CA ARG A 108 -10.15 0.03 -0.79
C ARG A 108 -10.30 0.22 0.72
N PRO A 109 -10.75 1.39 1.19
CA PRO A 109 -11.25 1.53 2.56
C PRO A 109 -12.40 0.56 2.84
N SER A 110 -12.43 -0.06 4.01
CA SER A 110 -13.56 -0.83 4.49
C SER A 110 -14.59 0.13 5.12
N GLY A 111 -15.86 -0.06 4.77
CA GLY A 111 -16.94 0.86 5.14
C GLY A 111 -17.39 1.82 4.04
N SER A 112 -16.70 1.90 2.90
CA SER A 112 -17.28 2.52 1.70
C SER A 112 -18.34 1.57 1.13
N GLU A 113 -19.61 1.94 1.23
CA GLU A 113 -20.72 1.21 0.61
C GLU A 113 -20.60 1.24 -0.92
N ASP A 114 -21.13 0.19 -1.54
CA ASP A 114 -20.83 -0.30 -2.89
C ASP A 114 -20.70 0.76 -4.00
N LEU A 115 -19.47 0.98 -4.43
CA LEU A 115 -19.22 1.00 -5.87
C LEU A 115 -19.10 -0.46 -6.27
N SER A 116 -20.00 -0.91 -7.15
CA SER A 116 -20.01 -2.26 -7.71
C SER A 116 -18.59 -2.70 -8.09
N GLY A 117 -18.38 -4.01 -8.22
CA GLY A 117 -17.09 -4.56 -8.68
C GLY A 117 -16.56 -4.00 -10.02
N ASP A 118 -17.29 -3.07 -10.66
CA ASP A 118 -16.94 -2.32 -11.85
C ASP A 118 -15.83 -1.27 -11.66
N TRP A 119 -15.59 -0.74 -10.46
CA TRP A 119 -14.54 0.30 -10.32
C TRP A 119 -13.16 -0.21 -10.74
N VAL A 120 -12.89 -1.50 -10.50
CA VAL A 120 -11.64 -2.15 -10.92
C VAL A 120 -11.62 -2.34 -12.44
N LEU A 121 -12.77 -2.57 -13.07
CA LEU A 121 -12.91 -2.75 -14.52
C LEU A 121 -12.74 -1.44 -15.29
N ASP A 122 -13.14 -0.32 -14.70
CA ASP A 122 -13.04 0.99 -15.33
C ASP A 122 -11.70 1.70 -15.07
N ALA A 123 -10.84 1.13 -14.23
CA ALA A 123 -9.51 1.68 -13.95
C ALA A 123 -8.46 1.39 -15.05
N PHE A 124 -8.77 0.55 -16.03
CA PHE A 124 -7.82 0.11 -17.06
C PHE A 124 -8.39 0.24 -18.47
N ASP A 125 -7.51 0.54 -19.42
CA ASP A 125 -7.77 0.50 -20.87
C ASP A 125 -7.37 -0.85 -21.48
N GLU A 126 -7.81 -1.14 -22.70
CA GLU A 126 -7.41 -2.35 -23.43
C GLU A 126 -5.89 -2.35 -23.72
N PRO A 127 -5.21 -3.51 -23.66
CA PRO A 127 -5.75 -4.87 -23.46
C PRO A 127 -5.91 -5.29 -21.98
N TYR A 128 -5.50 -4.43 -21.04
CA TYR A 128 -5.55 -4.73 -19.61
C TYR A 128 -6.97 -4.76 -19.07
N LYS A 129 -7.89 -3.97 -19.64
CA LYS A 129 -9.32 -4.05 -19.32
C LYS A 129 -9.86 -5.46 -19.52
N SER A 130 -9.53 -6.10 -20.63
CA SER A 130 -9.86 -7.51 -20.89
C SER A 130 -9.20 -8.46 -19.88
N ALA A 131 -7.93 -8.24 -19.54
CA ALA A 131 -7.23 -9.03 -18.53
C ALA A 131 -7.92 -8.97 -17.16
N VAL A 132 -8.31 -7.76 -16.74
CA VAL A 132 -8.97 -7.51 -15.46
C VAL A 132 -10.35 -8.16 -15.42
N ARG A 133 -11.15 -8.07 -16.49
CA ARG A 133 -12.44 -8.80 -16.61
C ARG A 133 -12.25 -10.30 -16.37
N MET A 134 -11.25 -10.90 -17.01
CA MET A 134 -10.97 -12.33 -16.88
C MET A 134 -10.40 -12.71 -15.51
N LEU A 135 -9.63 -11.83 -14.88
CA LEU A 135 -9.10 -12.05 -13.53
C LEU A 135 -10.21 -11.94 -12.47
N VAL A 136 -11.08 -10.93 -12.56
CA VAL A 136 -12.16 -10.71 -11.58
C VAL A 136 -13.15 -11.86 -11.55
N ALA A 137 -13.37 -12.54 -12.68
CA ALA A 137 -14.20 -13.74 -12.77
C ALA A 137 -13.64 -14.96 -12.02
N ARG A 138 -12.37 -14.92 -11.58
CA ARG A 138 -11.72 -16.02 -10.84
C ARG A 138 -11.88 -15.85 -9.33
N ARG A 139 -11.54 -16.91 -8.59
CA ARG A 139 -11.46 -16.86 -7.12
C ARG A 139 -10.42 -15.82 -6.70
N ASN A 140 -10.78 -15.01 -5.70
CA ASN A 140 -9.89 -14.04 -5.08
C ASN A 140 -9.48 -14.46 -3.68
N TYR A 141 -8.35 -13.92 -3.25
CA TYR A 141 -7.93 -13.90 -1.85
C TYR A 141 -8.28 -12.54 -1.27
N ARG A 142 -9.02 -12.53 -0.15
CA ARG A 142 -9.41 -11.30 0.57
C ARG A 142 -8.63 -11.21 1.88
N ILE A 143 -8.10 -10.03 2.16
CA ILE A 143 -7.49 -9.66 3.43
C ILE A 143 -8.22 -8.42 3.95
N GLU A 144 -8.61 -8.44 5.22
CA GLU A 144 -9.16 -7.28 5.91
C GLU A 144 -8.15 -6.78 6.92
N MET A 145 -7.90 -5.48 6.88
CA MET A 145 -7.04 -4.78 7.82
C MET A 145 -7.92 -3.84 8.62
N ASN A 146 -7.90 -3.97 9.94
CA ASN A 146 -8.58 -3.04 10.82
C ASN A 146 -7.77 -1.74 10.90
N SER A 147 -8.45 -0.63 11.19
CA SER A 147 -7.82 0.67 11.34
C SER A 147 -6.82 0.66 12.50
N PHE A 148 -5.71 1.37 12.35
CA PHE A 148 -4.68 1.59 13.36
C PHE A 148 -4.46 3.08 13.62
#